data_AF-A0A8J3P7R3-F1
#
_entry.id   AF-A0A8J3P7R3-F1
#
_cell.length_a   1.000
_cell.length_b   1.000
_cell.length_c   1.000
_cell.angle_alpha   90.00
_cell.angle_beta   90.00
_cell.angle_gamma   90.00
#
_symmetry.space_group_name_H-M   'P 1'
#
loop_
_entity.id
_entity.type
_entity.pdbx_description
1 polymer ?
#
loop_
_entity_poly.entity_id
_entity_poly.type
_entity_poly.pdbx_seq_one_letter_code
_entity_poly.pdbx_strand_id
1 'polypeptide(L)'
;MDRLSEITFRLPDTAESRGFLDGLRLLLADVPYAATDAADRLTLTPPWSGDARPVTTFALADVPAPEVALDDEQVIGLVTGPGTEVVVLPARVELPDLVERLAGHVRRVDHTGVNLPVGTSAEQWDDLVGAVAAASAMYRYPTGEQWPFVLPATPQELADDIADFVVGREPRFELVREQRLTQTSWQIALWTDLARAELELLFPEPEGLTFPGLDDIFRVVPVRHPWPDLGIRFDLCYRGEGGPNDWETGEWLVTEGGRIR
;
A
#
# COMPACT_ATOMS: atom_id res chain seq x y z
N MET A 1 19.45 5.58 15.88
CA MET A 1 18.02 5.61 15.57
C MET A 1 17.63 4.18 15.28
N ASP A 2 16.51 3.75 15.81
CA ASP A 2 15.98 2.43 15.52
C ASP A 2 15.40 2.45 14.10
N ARG A 3 15.72 1.42 13.32
CA ARG A 3 15.22 1.26 11.95
C ARG A 3 13.75 0.86 12.02
N LEU A 4 12.92 1.48 11.18
CA LEU A 4 11.55 1.05 10.91
C LEU A 4 11.55 -0.42 10.50
N SER A 5 11.08 -1.29 11.38
CA SER A 5 11.08 -2.74 11.17
C SER A 5 9.71 -3.25 10.73
N GLU A 6 8.63 -2.56 11.11
CA GLU A 6 7.28 -2.99 10.82
C GLU A 6 6.32 -1.82 10.56
N ILE A 7 5.50 -1.98 9.53
CA ILE A 7 4.36 -1.12 9.21
C ILE A 7 3.09 -1.94 9.43
N THR A 8 2.28 -1.57 10.42
CA THR A 8 1.08 -2.32 10.81
C THR A 8 -0.19 -1.55 10.47
N PHE A 9 -0.97 -2.08 9.54
CA PHE A 9 -2.38 -1.73 9.36
C PHE A 9 -3.19 -2.39 10.48
N ARG A 10 -3.50 -1.60 11.50
CA ARG A 10 -4.25 -2.04 12.68
C ARG A 10 -5.73 -1.87 12.44
N LEU A 11 -6.48 -2.92 12.70
CA LEU A 11 -7.93 -2.97 12.60
C LEU A 11 -8.52 -3.15 14.02
N PRO A 12 -9.65 -2.54 14.36
CA PRO A 12 -10.34 -2.81 15.63
C PRO A 12 -10.64 -4.30 15.79
N ASP A 13 -10.52 -4.88 16.98
CA ASP A 13 -10.91 -6.29 17.21
C ASP A 13 -12.44 -6.48 17.23
N THR A 14 -13.03 -6.45 16.03
CA THR A 14 -14.47 -6.68 15.79
C THR A 14 -14.68 -7.82 14.78
N ALA A 15 -15.92 -8.29 14.67
CA ALA A 15 -16.29 -9.34 13.71
C ALA A 15 -16.04 -8.90 12.26
N GLU A 16 -16.30 -7.64 11.94
CA GLU A 16 -16.11 -7.09 10.59
C GLU A 16 -14.63 -7.02 10.23
N SER A 17 -13.76 -6.58 11.16
CA SER A 17 -12.31 -6.59 10.95
C SER A 17 -11.74 -7.99 10.78
N ARG A 18 -12.24 -8.96 11.55
CA ARG A 18 -11.89 -10.39 11.38
C ARG A 18 -12.26 -10.87 9.97
N GLY A 19 -13.49 -10.57 9.53
CA GLY A 19 -13.94 -10.91 8.18
C GLY A 19 -13.11 -10.25 7.08
N PHE A 20 -12.74 -8.98 7.25
CA PHE A 20 -11.85 -8.28 6.31
C PHE A 20 -10.46 -8.92 6.27
N LEU A 21 -9.86 -9.20 7.44
CA LEU A 21 -8.55 -9.85 7.53
C LEU A 21 -8.57 -11.25 6.92
N ASP A 22 -9.61 -12.04 7.17
CA ASP A 22 -9.79 -13.35 6.54
C ASP A 22 -9.93 -13.24 5.02
N GLY A 23 -10.64 -12.22 4.52
CA GLY A 23 -10.71 -11.91 3.10
C GLY A 23 -9.35 -11.58 2.49
N LEU A 24 -8.53 -10.77 3.18
CA LEU A 24 -7.16 -10.48 2.74
C LEU A 24 -6.29 -11.74 2.69
N ARG A 25 -6.42 -12.62 3.69
CA ARG A 25 -5.70 -13.91 3.70
C ARG A 25 -6.07 -14.79 2.52
N LEU A 26 -7.35 -14.84 2.16
CA LEU A 26 -7.82 -15.59 1.00
C LEU A 26 -7.33 -14.96 -0.31
N LEU A 27 -7.40 -13.64 -0.43
CA LEU A 27 -6.93 -12.90 -1.61
C LEU A 27 -5.43 -13.11 -1.87
N LEU A 28 -4.64 -13.20 -0.80
CA LEU A 28 -3.18 -13.29 -0.84
C LEU A 28 -2.66 -14.71 -0.59
N ALA A 29 -3.52 -15.73 -0.65
CA ALA A 29 -3.17 -17.11 -0.31
C ALA A 29 -2.04 -17.69 -1.19
N ASP A 30 -1.95 -17.24 -2.44
CA ASP A 30 -0.94 -17.69 -3.41
C ASP A 30 0.31 -16.78 -3.45
N VAL A 31 0.38 -15.74 -2.60
CA VAL A 31 1.54 -14.83 -2.54
C VAL A 31 2.63 -15.47 -1.66
N PRO A 32 3.82 -15.83 -2.20
CA PRO A 32 4.78 -16.70 -1.50
C PRO A 32 5.35 -16.15 -0.19
N TYR A 33 5.29 -14.84 -0.01
CA TYR A 33 5.84 -14.12 1.14
C TYR A 33 4.76 -13.53 2.05
N ALA A 34 3.50 -13.91 1.83
CA ALA A 34 2.40 -13.68 2.75
C ALA A 34 2.29 -14.84 3.76
N ALA A 35 2.40 -14.52 5.04
CA ALA A 35 2.34 -15.48 6.13
C ALA A 35 1.09 -15.26 6.98
N THR A 36 0.37 -16.35 7.27
CA THR A 36 -0.83 -16.42 8.11
C THR A 36 -0.52 -17.15 9.41
N ASP A 37 0.53 -16.69 10.09
CA ASP A 37 1.13 -17.32 11.27
C ASP A 37 0.26 -17.22 12.54
N ALA A 38 -0.63 -16.23 12.61
CA ALA A 38 -1.60 -16.08 13.69
C ALA A 38 -3.00 -15.75 13.17
N ALA A 39 -4.03 -16.16 13.90
CA ALA A 39 -5.44 -15.97 13.51
C ALA A 39 -5.88 -14.49 13.49
N ASP A 40 -5.12 -13.61 14.13
CA ASP A 40 -5.34 -12.16 14.22
C ASP A 40 -4.33 -11.34 13.41
N ARG A 41 -3.48 -12.00 12.61
CA ARG A 41 -2.41 -11.35 11.84
C ARG A 41 -2.21 -11.91 10.43
N LEU A 42 -1.79 -11.04 9.51
CA LEU A 42 -1.25 -11.36 8.19
C LEU A 42 0.03 -10.56 7.99
N THR A 43 1.16 -11.23 7.75
CA THR A 43 2.46 -10.59 7.59
C THR A 43 2.98 -10.76 6.15
N LEU A 44 3.38 -9.66 5.52
CA LEU A 44 4.05 -9.61 4.23
C LEU A 44 5.53 -9.31 4.46
N THR A 45 6.38 -10.32 4.28
CA THR A 45 7.83 -10.17 4.44
C THR A 45 8.45 -9.82 3.09
N PRO A 46 9.35 -8.84 2.98
CA PRO A 46 10.07 -8.61 1.73
C PRO A 46 10.74 -9.91 1.26
N PRO A 47 10.52 -10.34 0.00
CA PRO A 47 11.13 -11.56 -0.51
C PRO A 47 12.66 -11.42 -0.63
N TRP A 48 13.20 -10.19 -0.61
CA TRP A 48 14.63 -9.95 -0.57
C TRP A 48 15.03 -8.61 0.11
N SER A 49 16.14 -8.54 0.85
CA SER A 49 16.90 -9.63 1.48
C SER A 49 16.20 -10.11 2.77
N GLY A 50 16.53 -11.29 3.32
CA GLY A 50 15.83 -11.86 4.48
C GLY A 50 15.84 -10.99 5.76
N ASP A 51 16.81 -10.08 5.88
CA ASP A 51 16.95 -9.09 6.96
C ASP A 51 16.51 -7.67 6.55
N ALA A 52 16.04 -7.48 5.31
CA ALA A 52 15.50 -6.22 4.82
C ALA A 52 14.17 -5.90 5.52
N ARG A 53 13.98 -4.60 5.78
CA ARG A 53 12.84 -4.06 6.52
C ARG A 53 12.39 -2.73 5.91
N PRO A 54 11.11 -2.34 6.06
CA PRO A 54 10.11 -2.92 6.95
C PRO A 54 9.40 -4.16 6.38
N VAL A 55 8.79 -4.96 7.27
CA VAL A 55 7.69 -5.87 6.90
C VAL A 55 6.35 -5.11 6.96
N THR A 56 5.36 -5.56 6.20
CA THR A 56 4.00 -5.01 6.28
C THR A 56 3.09 -6.00 6.97
N THR A 57 2.25 -5.53 7.87
CA THR A 57 1.31 -6.37 8.63
C THR A 57 -0.10 -5.82 8.55
N PHE A 58 -1.09 -6.70 8.43
CA PHE A 58 -2.48 -6.41 8.79
C PHE A 58 -2.81 -7.19 10.06
N ALA A 59 -3.27 -6.50 11.11
CA ALA A 59 -3.52 -7.12 12.40
C ALA A 59 -4.74 -6.55 13.12
N LEU A 60 -5.41 -7.39 13.89
CA LEU A 60 -6.40 -6.94 14.87
C LEU A 60 -5.69 -6.32 16.07
N ALA A 61 -6.24 -5.24 16.61
CA ALA A 61 -5.71 -4.54 17.75
C ALA A 61 -6.83 -3.92 18.59
N ASP A 62 -6.51 -3.57 19.84
CA ASP A 62 -7.37 -2.77 20.71
C ASP A 62 -7.29 -1.29 20.31
N VAL A 63 -7.83 -0.97 19.13
CA VAL A 63 -7.91 0.38 18.57
C VAL A 63 -9.37 0.72 18.27
N PRO A 64 -9.81 1.96 18.51
CA PRO A 64 -11.21 2.35 18.31
C PRO A 64 -11.59 2.49 16.84
N ALA A 65 -10.61 2.68 15.96
CA ALA A 65 -10.76 2.83 14.53
C ALA A 65 -9.50 2.30 13.81
N PRO A 66 -9.56 1.99 12.50
CA PRO A 66 -8.38 1.63 11.75
C PRO A 66 -7.29 2.69 11.79
N GLU A 67 -6.05 2.27 11.91
CA GLU A 67 -4.87 3.14 11.90
C GLU A 67 -3.68 2.41 11.26
N VAL A 68 -2.67 3.15 10.82
CA VAL A 68 -1.38 2.58 10.42
C VAL A 68 -0.34 2.97 11.45
N ALA A 69 0.17 1.99 12.18
CA ALA A 69 1.23 2.19 13.14
C ALA A 69 2.58 1.82 12.53
N LEU A 70 3.54 2.70 12.74
CA LEU A 70 4.94 2.50 12.45
C LEU A 70 5.62 2.15 13.78
N ASP A 71 6.55 1.20 13.77
CA ASP A 71 7.21 0.74 15.00
C ASP A 71 8.23 1.74 15.58
N ASP A 72 8.31 2.94 15.00
CA ASP A 72 9.02 4.13 15.48
C ASP A 72 8.12 5.11 16.29
N GLU A 73 7.02 4.58 16.86
CA GLU A 73 5.99 5.30 17.63
C GLU A 73 5.04 6.19 16.82
N GLN A 74 5.26 6.36 15.51
CA GLN A 74 4.35 7.13 14.67
C GLN A 74 3.05 6.35 14.40
N VAL A 75 1.92 7.06 14.44
CA VAL A 75 0.61 6.51 14.13
C VAL A 75 -0.11 7.43 13.14
N ILE A 76 -0.52 6.85 12.01
CA ILE A 76 -1.31 7.51 10.98
C ILE A 76 -2.77 7.09 11.18
N GLY A 77 -3.53 7.97 11.83
CA GLY A 77 -4.96 7.78 12.05
C GLY A 77 -5.84 8.19 10.86
N LEU A 78 -7.14 8.04 11.05
CA LEU A 78 -8.14 8.54 10.10
C LEU A 78 -8.27 10.05 10.22
N VAL A 79 -8.22 10.74 9.09
CA VAL A 79 -8.37 12.18 8.98
C VAL A 79 -9.45 12.46 7.94
N THR A 80 -10.32 13.41 8.23
CA THR A 80 -11.29 13.95 7.27
C THR A 80 -10.94 15.41 7.00
N GLY A 81 -10.71 15.70 5.73
CA GLY A 81 -10.34 17.01 5.20
C GLY A 81 -11.51 18.00 5.09
N PRO A 82 -11.22 19.30 4.88
CA PRO A 82 -12.26 20.28 4.60
C PRO A 82 -12.92 20.05 3.23
N GLY A 83 -14.25 20.04 3.19
CA GLY A 83 -15.06 19.94 1.97
C GLY A 83 -16.50 19.55 2.31
N THR A 84 -17.49 20.09 1.59
CA THR A 84 -18.92 19.74 1.79
C THR A 84 -19.37 18.55 0.94
N GLU A 85 -18.60 18.20 -0.09
CA GLU A 85 -18.82 17.04 -0.95
C GLU A 85 -17.61 16.13 -0.82
N VAL A 86 -17.78 15.03 -0.08
CA VAL A 86 -16.73 14.04 0.10
C VAL A 86 -16.48 13.39 -1.26
N VAL A 87 -15.33 13.65 -1.89
CA VAL A 87 -14.89 12.88 -3.07
C VAL A 87 -14.45 11.51 -2.56
N VAL A 88 -15.45 10.64 -2.37
CA VAL A 88 -15.26 9.22 -2.06
C VAL A 88 -15.25 8.47 -3.38
N LEU A 89 -14.29 7.57 -3.56
CA LEU A 89 -14.36 6.61 -4.65
C LEU A 89 -15.55 5.67 -4.37
N PRO A 90 -16.53 5.54 -5.29
CA PRO A 90 -17.76 4.80 -5.01
C PRO A 90 -17.46 3.31 -4.81
N ALA A 91 -17.43 2.88 -3.55
CA ALA A 91 -17.22 1.48 -3.18
C ALA A 91 -18.46 0.63 -3.52
N ARG A 92 -18.33 -0.20 -4.55
CA ARG A 92 -19.41 -1.10 -5.03
C ARG A 92 -19.11 -2.57 -4.88
N VAL A 93 -17.83 -2.92 -4.71
CA VAL A 93 -17.33 -4.28 -4.60
C VAL A 93 -17.15 -4.62 -3.12
N GLU A 94 -17.72 -5.72 -2.65
CA GLU A 94 -17.39 -6.24 -1.32
C GLU A 94 -16.07 -7.02 -1.39
N LEU A 95 -15.29 -7.09 -0.30
CA LEU A 95 -14.04 -7.84 -0.31
C LEU A 95 -14.20 -9.33 -0.72
N PRO A 96 -15.25 -10.05 -0.31
CA PRO A 96 -15.48 -11.42 -0.81
C PRO A 96 -15.66 -11.50 -2.33
N ASP A 97 -16.30 -10.50 -2.95
CA ASP A 97 -16.46 -10.46 -4.42
C ASP A 97 -15.10 -10.23 -5.10
N LEU A 98 -14.24 -9.38 -4.52
CA LEU A 98 -12.88 -9.16 -5.00
C LEU A 98 -12.07 -10.46 -4.93
N VAL A 99 -12.15 -11.18 -3.80
CA VAL A 99 -11.49 -12.48 -3.58
C VAL A 99 -11.93 -13.49 -4.63
N GLU A 100 -13.24 -13.62 -4.84
CA GLU A 100 -13.79 -14.59 -5.81
C GLU A 100 -13.31 -14.28 -7.23
N ARG A 101 -13.38 -13.01 -7.66
CA ARG A 101 -13.01 -12.59 -9.02
C ARG A 101 -11.50 -12.69 -9.30
N LEU A 102 -10.66 -12.52 -8.28
CA LEU A 102 -9.20 -12.58 -8.39
C LEU A 102 -8.57 -13.90 -7.92
N ALA A 103 -9.39 -14.90 -7.59
CA ALA A 103 -8.91 -16.18 -7.08
C ALA A 103 -7.86 -16.82 -8.02
N GLY A 104 -6.66 -17.07 -7.50
CA GLY A 104 -5.56 -17.66 -8.27
C GLY A 104 -4.81 -16.71 -9.22
N HIS A 105 -5.17 -15.42 -9.27
CA HIS A 105 -4.60 -14.43 -10.19
C HIS A 105 -3.64 -13.44 -9.54
N VAL A 106 -3.71 -13.26 -8.21
CA VAL A 106 -2.77 -12.41 -7.48
C VAL A 106 -1.42 -13.12 -7.37
N ARG A 107 -0.35 -12.48 -7.85
CA ARG A 107 1.01 -13.04 -7.85
C ARG A 107 1.90 -12.43 -6.77
N ARG A 108 1.68 -11.16 -6.47
CA ARG A 108 2.42 -10.41 -5.45
C ARG A 108 1.66 -9.17 -5.01
N VAL A 109 1.99 -8.69 -3.83
CA VAL A 109 1.67 -7.33 -3.37
C VAL A 109 2.80 -6.43 -3.85
N ASP A 110 2.47 -5.46 -4.70
CA ASP A 110 3.42 -4.47 -5.18
C ASP A 110 3.84 -3.58 -4.00
N HIS A 111 2.91 -2.78 -3.49
CA HIS A 111 3.07 -2.01 -2.26
C HIS A 111 1.72 -1.87 -1.54
N THR A 112 1.80 -1.42 -0.29
CA THR A 112 0.64 -0.88 0.45
C THR A 112 0.84 0.61 0.66
N GLY A 113 -0.20 1.37 0.97
CA GLY A 113 -0.02 2.80 1.14
C GLY A 113 -1.15 3.49 1.87
N VAL A 114 -0.84 4.72 2.32
CA VAL A 114 -1.80 5.63 2.92
C VAL A 114 -1.86 6.92 2.11
N ASN A 115 -3.06 7.25 1.65
CA ASN A 115 -3.38 8.50 1.01
C ASN A 115 -3.95 9.43 2.07
N LEU A 116 -3.21 10.50 2.38
CA LEU A 116 -3.66 11.55 3.29
C LEU A 116 -4.49 12.59 2.52
N PRO A 117 -5.65 13.00 3.06
CA PRO A 117 -6.60 13.81 2.31
C PRO A 117 -6.20 15.28 2.20
N VAL A 118 -6.98 16.00 1.39
CA VAL A 118 -7.04 17.46 1.36
C VAL A 118 -7.18 17.98 2.79
N GLY A 119 -6.45 19.03 3.14
CA GLY A 119 -6.40 19.53 4.53
C GLY A 119 -5.20 19.06 5.34
N THR A 120 -4.47 18.04 4.89
CA THR A 120 -3.13 17.75 5.43
C THR A 120 -2.21 18.93 5.16
N SER A 121 -1.80 19.61 6.24
CA SER A 121 -0.95 20.80 6.14
C SER A 121 0.43 20.42 5.59
N ALA A 122 1.17 21.39 5.04
CA ALA A 122 2.53 21.13 4.59
C ALA A 122 3.43 20.70 5.76
N GLU A 123 3.27 21.33 6.93
CA GLU A 123 3.99 20.98 8.16
C GLU A 123 3.70 19.55 8.61
N GLN A 124 2.43 19.14 8.66
CA GLN A 124 2.05 17.77 9.01
C GLN A 124 2.61 16.73 8.02
N TRP A 125 2.63 17.07 6.74
CA TRP A 125 3.20 16.22 5.70
C TRP A 125 4.72 16.10 5.85
N ASP A 126 5.40 17.23 5.99
CA ASP A 126 6.87 17.29 6.09
C ASP A 126 7.36 16.60 7.37
N ASP A 127 6.65 16.76 8.49
CA ASP A 127 6.94 16.09 9.75
C ASP A 127 6.79 14.56 9.63
N LEU A 128 5.70 14.09 9.03
CA LEU A 128 5.48 12.65 8.82
C LEU A 128 6.53 12.07 7.87
N VAL A 129 6.75 12.69 6.71
CA VAL A 129 7.77 12.24 5.75
C VAL A 129 9.16 12.25 6.39
N GLY A 130 9.49 13.28 7.17
CA GLY A 130 10.76 13.38 7.89
C GLY A 130 10.93 12.25 8.91
N ALA A 131 9.88 11.94 9.70
CA ALA A 131 9.90 10.86 10.67
C ALA A 131 10.13 9.50 9.99
N VAL A 132 9.35 9.17 8.95
CA VAL A 132 9.50 7.90 8.22
C VAL A 132 10.85 7.81 7.53
N ALA A 133 11.32 8.89 6.90
CA ALA A 133 12.61 8.92 6.23
C ALA A 133 13.80 8.76 7.19
N ALA A 134 13.69 9.28 8.42
CA ALA A 134 14.73 9.13 9.45
C ALA A 134 14.94 7.67 9.90
N ALA A 135 13.89 6.84 9.81
CA ALA A 135 13.91 5.45 10.25
C ALA A 135 13.98 4.43 9.10
N SER A 136 13.86 4.85 7.83
CA SER A 136 13.72 3.95 6.68
C SER A 136 14.50 4.37 5.42
N ALA A 137 14.51 3.49 4.41
CA ALA A 137 15.03 3.82 3.09
C ALA A 137 13.88 4.39 2.24
N MET A 138 13.53 5.65 2.50
CA MET A 138 12.45 6.36 1.83
C MET A 138 12.98 7.22 0.67
N TYR A 139 12.36 7.11 -0.50
CA TYR A 139 12.78 7.75 -1.74
C TYR A 139 11.66 8.59 -2.32
N ARG A 140 12.03 9.67 -3.02
CA ARG A 140 11.06 10.51 -3.73
C ARG A 140 10.58 9.80 -4.98
N TYR A 141 9.38 10.16 -5.42
CA TYR A 141 8.95 9.81 -6.77
C TYR A 141 9.73 10.66 -7.80
N PRO A 142 10.33 10.07 -8.85
CA PRO A 142 11.26 10.76 -9.75
C PRO A 142 10.70 11.98 -10.47
N THR A 143 9.40 11.99 -10.76
CA THR A 143 8.73 13.08 -11.48
C THR A 143 8.25 14.22 -10.57
N GLY A 144 8.50 14.13 -9.25
CA GLY A 144 8.29 15.22 -8.27
C GLY A 144 6.94 15.19 -7.55
N GLU A 145 6.07 14.25 -7.86
CA GLU A 145 4.83 13.98 -7.13
C GLU A 145 5.14 13.65 -5.66
N GLN A 146 4.20 14.01 -4.79
CA GLN A 146 4.31 13.83 -3.34
C GLN A 146 3.91 12.40 -2.94
N TRP A 147 4.52 11.42 -3.61
CA TRP A 147 4.28 9.98 -3.49
C TRP A 147 5.58 9.24 -3.13
N PRO A 148 6.24 9.60 -2.00
CA PRO A 148 7.44 8.90 -1.62
C PRO A 148 7.17 7.45 -1.22
N PHE A 149 8.15 6.60 -1.50
CA PHE A 149 8.09 5.16 -1.30
C PHE A 149 9.17 4.71 -0.32
N VAL A 150 8.83 3.79 0.57
CA VAL A 150 9.77 3.05 1.41
C VAL A 150 10.16 1.76 0.70
N LEU A 151 11.44 1.62 0.39
CA LEU A 151 12.01 0.35 -0.08
C LEU A 151 12.49 -0.47 1.11
N PRO A 152 12.35 -1.79 1.06
CA PRO A 152 12.91 -2.65 2.08
C PRO A 152 14.45 -2.59 1.99
N ALA A 153 15.11 -2.34 3.12
CA ALA A 153 16.56 -2.19 3.19
C ALA A 153 17.18 -2.97 4.36
N THR A 154 18.37 -3.52 4.14
CA THR A 154 19.22 -4.05 5.21
C THR A 154 19.71 -2.93 6.13
N PRO A 155 20.23 -3.23 7.32
CA PRO A 155 20.85 -2.20 8.17
C PRO A 155 22.00 -1.46 7.48
N GLN A 156 22.76 -2.15 6.64
CA GLN A 156 23.87 -1.56 5.88
C GLN A 156 23.35 -0.59 4.81
N GLU A 157 22.37 -1.01 4.03
CA GLU A 157 21.75 -0.15 3.00
C GLU A 157 21.02 1.04 3.61
N LEU A 158 20.43 0.89 4.80
CA LEU A 158 19.89 2.03 5.52
C LEU A 158 20.97 3.04 5.89
N ALA A 159 22.20 2.61 6.19
CA ALA A 159 23.31 3.52 6.50
C ALA A 159 23.90 4.16 5.23
N ASP A 160 24.13 3.39 4.18
CA ASP A 160 24.97 3.79 3.03
C ASP A 160 24.20 4.07 1.72
N ASP A 161 22.90 3.74 1.67
CA ASP A 161 22.03 3.67 0.49
C ASP A 161 21.99 2.28 -0.20
N ILE A 162 20.93 2.03 -0.99
CA ILE A 162 20.73 0.78 -1.74
C ILE A 162 21.60 0.81 -3.00
N ALA A 163 22.40 -0.24 -3.22
CA ALA A 163 23.25 -0.37 -4.40
C ALA A 163 22.95 -1.61 -5.26
N ASP A 164 22.18 -2.56 -4.72
CA ASP A 164 21.85 -3.81 -5.40
C ASP A 164 20.35 -3.83 -5.79
N PHE A 165 20.09 -3.92 -7.09
CA PHE A 165 18.74 -3.89 -7.65
C PHE A 165 18.33 -5.29 -8.11
N VAL A 166 17.43 -5.92 -7.37
CA VAL A 166 16.94 -7.26 -7.69
C VAL A 166 15.42 -7.32 -7.59
N VAL A 167 14.83 -8.20 -8.39
CA VAL A 167 13.38 -8.46 -8.38
C VAL A 167 12.94 -8.88 -6.98
N GLY A 168 11.83 -8.34 -6.51
CA GLY A 168 11.35 -8.59 -5.15
C GLY A 168 11.71 -7.47 -4.15
N ARG A 169 12.42 -6.41 -4.58
CA ARG A 169 12.71 -5.21 -3.77
C ARG A 169 11.63 -4.12 -3.96
N GLU A 170 10.49 -4.46 -4.57
CA GLU A 170 9.43 -3.49 -4.83
C GLU A 170 9.09 -2.70 -3.55
N PRO A 171 8.66 -1.44 -3.69
CA PRO A 171 8.28 -0.61 -2.56
C PRO A 171 7.33 -1.34 -1.61
N ARG A 172 7.49 -1.17 -0.30
CA ARG A 172 6.59 -1.82 0.67
C ARG A 172 5.50 -0.87 1.14
N PHE A 173 5.82 0.42 1.17
CA PHE A 173 4.93 1.44 1.65
C PHE A 173 4.99 2.71 0.81
N GLU A 174 3.83 3.23 0.46
CA GLU A 174 3.65 4.51 -0.21
C GLU A 174 2.93 5.48 0.73
N LEU A 175 3.46 6.69 0.86
CA LEU A 175 2.72 7.82 1.43
C LEU A 175 2.30 8.73 0.29
N VAL A 176 1.02 9.03 0.20
CA VAL A 176 0.47 9.89 -0.85
C VAL A 176 -0.13 11.13 -0.22
N ARG A 177 0.37 12.31 -0.58
CA ARG A 177 -0.34 13.56 -0.31
C ARG A 177 -1.41 13.78 -1.37
N GLU A 178 -2.61 13.29 -1.10
CA GLU A 178 -3.71 13.31 -2.06
C GLU A 178 -4.55 14.58 -1.90
N GLN A 179 -4.54 15.42 -2.93
CA GLN A 179 -5.19 16.73 -2.91
C GLN A 179 -6.67 16.70 -3.28
N ARG A 180 -7.17 15.56 -3.78
CA ARG A 180 -8.55 15.39 -4.24
C ARG A 180 -9.43 14.60 -3.28
N LEU A 181 -8.85 13.71 -2.47
CA LEU A 181 -9.60 12.95 -1.48
C LEU A 181 -9.87 13.80 -0.25
N THR A 182 -10.99 13.55 0.40
CA THR A 182 -11.46 14.28 1.59
C THR A 182 -11.41 13.42 2.85
N GLN A 183 -10.94 12.18 2.75
CA GLN A 183 -10.71 11.29 3.89
C GLN A 183 -9.46 10.44 3.65
N THR A 184 -8.86 9.93 4.72
CA THR A 184 -7.76 8.97 4.63
C THR A 184 -8.18 7.76 3.80
N SER A 185 -7.32 7.30 2.89
CA SER A 185 -7.56 6.06 2.14
C SER A 185 -6.38 5.12 2.24
N TRP A 186 -6.66 3.86 2.51
CA TRP A 186 -5.69 2.78 2.34
C TRP A 186 -5.68 2.31 0.90
N GLN A 187 -4.49 2.02 0.42
CA GLN A 187 -4.22 1.52 -0.92
C GLN A 187 -3.46 0.21 -0.80
N ILE A 188 -3.93 -0.80 -1.52
CA ILE A 188 -3.27 -2.10 -1.60
C ILE A 188 -3.05 -2.39 -3.09
N ALA A 189 -1.83 -2.19 -3.56
CA ALA A 189 -1.48 -2.43 -4.95
C ALA A 189 -1.10 -3.90 -5.16
N LEU A 190 -1.78 -4.57 -6.09
CA LEU A 190 -1.62 -5.99 -6.37
C LEU A 190 -1.15 -6.19 -7.80
N TRP A 191 -0.15 -7.04 -7.97
CA TRP A 191 0.23 -7.49 -9.29
C TRP A 191 -0.51 -8.76 -9.66
N THR A 192 -1.16 -8.74 -10.82
CA THR A 192 -1.97 -9.84 -11.34
C THR A 192 -1.36 -10.42 -12.61
N ASP A 193 -1.68 -11.66 -12.94
CA ASP A 193 -1.31 -12.26 -14.23
C ASP A 193 -2.33 -12.00 -15.35
N LEU A 194 -3.31 -11.13 -15.09
CA LEU A 194 -4.40 -10.78 -15.98
C LEU A 194 -4.01 -9.60 -16.90
N ALA A 195 -4.38 -9.70 -18.17
CA ALA A 195 -4.25 -8.59 -19.10
C ALA A 195 -5.25 -7.47 -18.78
N ARG A 196 -5.00 -6.28 -19.33
CA ARG A 196 -5.89 -5.12 -19.18
C ARG A 196 -7.35 -5.42 -19.52
N ALA A 197 -7.60 -6.02 -20.68
CA ALA A 197 -8.96 -6.34 -21.10
C ALA A 197 -9.66 -7.34 -20.15
N GLU A 198 -8.91 -8.22 -19.49
CA GLU A 198 -9.46 -9.18 -18.52
C GLU A 198 -9.83 -8.48 -17.21
N LEU A 199 -8.97 -7.61 -16.68
CA LEU A 199 -9.29 -6.82 -15.48
C LEU A 199 -10.44 -5.83 -15.71
N GLU A 200 -10.49 -5.17 -16.86
CA GLU A 200 -11.61 -4.28 -17.22
C GLU A 200 -12.94 -5.06 -17.37
N LEU A 201 -12.90 -6.32 -17.81
CA LEU A 201 -14.07 -7.19 -17.87
C LEU A 201 -14.50 -7.67 -16.48
N LEU A 202 -13.56 -8.00 -15.60
CA LEU A 202 -13.85 -8.41 -14.22
C LEU A 202 -14.36 -7.26 -13.36
N PHE A 203 -13.90 -6.03 -13.62
CA PHE A 203 -14.26 -4.82 -12.88
C PHE A 203 -14.66 -3.69 -13.85
N PRO A 204 -15.82 -3.79 -14.51
CA PRO A 204 -16.30 -2.75 -15.41
C PRO A 204 -16.65 -1.48 -14.64
N GLU A 205 -16.80 -0.35 -15.33
CA GLU A 205 -17.36 0.84 -14.68
C GLU A 205 -18.83 0.59 -14.27
N PRO A 206 -19.27 1.08 -13.09
CA PRO A 206 -18.55 1.91 -12.14
C PRO A 206 -17.86 1.14 -10.99
N GLU A 207 -17.70 -0.18 -11.09
CA GLU A 207 -17.08 -1.02 -10.04
C GLU A 207 -15.56 -0.88 -10.01
N GLY A 208 -14.94 -0.87 -11.18
CA GLY A 208 -13.55 -0.46 -11.37
C GLY A 208 -13.49 0.90 -12.06
N LEU A 209 -12.40 1.64 -11.83
CA LEU A 209 -12.14 2.93 -12.46
C LEU A 209 -10.67 3.06 -12.81
N THR A 210 -10.36 4.11 -13.56
CA THR A 210 -9.01 4.41 -14.00
C THR A 210 -8.67 5.85 -13.62
N PHE A 211 -7.46 6.07 -13.10
CA PHE A 211 -6.98 7.43 -12.84
C PHE A 211 -6.33 8.01 -14.10
N PRO A 212 -6.60 9.28 -14.44
CA PRO A 212 -6.01 9.90 -15.61
C PRO A 212 -4.48 9.82 -15.61
N GLY A 213 -3.90 9.26 -16.68
CA GLY A 213 -2.45 9.10 -16.83
C GLY A 213 -1.89 7.80 -16.26
N LEU A 214 -2.73 7.00 -15.61
CA LEU A 214 -2.38 5.68 -15.07
C LEU A 214 -3.16 4.55 -15.79
N ASP A 215 -3.78 4.89 -16.93
CA ASP A 215 -4.69 4.02 -17.67
C ASP A 215 -4.06 2.74 -18.20
N ASP A 216 -2.75 2.77 -18.42
CA ASP A 216 -1.96 1.64 -18.89
C ASP A 216 -1.24 0.90 -17.76
N ILE A 217 -1.41 1.33 -16.50
CA ILE A 217 -0.67 0.79 -15.35
C ILE A 217 -1.54 -0.16 -14.52
N PHE A 218 -2.71 0.30 -14.08
CA PHE A 218 -3.58 -0.49 -13.21
C PHE A 218 -5.07 -0.12 -13.33
N ARG A 219 -5.91 -1.04 -12.82
CA ARG A 219 -7.34 -0.83 -12.60
C ARG A 219 -7.60 -0.60 -11.10
N VAL A 220 -8.27 0.50 -10.75
CA VAL A 220 -8.59 0.83 -9.35
C VAL A 220 -9.94 0.22 -8.97
N VAL A 221 -9.99 -0.51 -7.87
CA VAL A 221 -11.22 -1.12 -7.32
C VAL A 221 -11.42 -0.68 -5.87
N PRO A 222 -12.27 0.33 -5.62
CA PRO A 222 -12.67 0.72 -4.27
C PRO A 222 -13.57 -0.37 -3.66
N VAL A 223 -13.23 -0.83 -2.45
CA VAL A 223 -14.00 -1.87 -1.76
C VAL A 223 -14.85 -1.29 -0.65
N ARG A 224 -15.99 -1.93 -0.40
CA ARG A 224 -16.87 -1.59 0.71
C ARG A 224 -16.29 -2.09 2.01
N HIS A 225 -16.52 -1.31 3.06
CA HIS A 225 -16.05 -1.59 4.41
C HIS A 225 -16.92 -0.85 5.43
N PRO A 226 -16.90 -1.25 6.71
CA PRO A 226 -17.76 -0.66 7.74
C PRO A 226 -17.18 0.59 8.40
N TRP A 227 -15.89 0.88 8.20
CA TRP A 227 -15.21 1.95 8.94
C TRP A 227 -15.53 3.33 8.39
N PRO A 228 -16.09 4.25 9.20
CA PRO A 228 -16.30 5.63 8.78
C PRO A 228 -14.96 6.34 8.55
N ASP A 229 -14.95 7.37 7.71
CA ASP A 229 -13.79 8.24 7.46
C ASP A 229 -12.54 7.53 6.88
N LEU A 230 -12.72 6.29 6.41
CA LEU A 230 -11.72 5.52 5.68
C LEU A 230 -12.20 5.31 4.25
N GLY A 231 -11.26 5.31 3.31
CA GLY A 231 -11.42 4.64 2.01
C GLY A 231 -10.50 3.43 1.95
N ILE A 232 -10.90 2.38 1.25
CA ILE A 232 -9.99 1.26 0.92
C ILE A 232 -10.11 0.99 -0.58
N ARG A 233 -8.97 0.99 -1.26
CA ARG A 233 -8.89 0.62 -2.68
C ARG A 233 -7.81 -0.42 -2.94
N PHE A 234 -8.06 -1.22 -3.95
CA PHE A 234 -7.07 -2.11 -4.55
C PHE A 234 -6.69 -1.59 -5.91
N ASP A 235 -5.39 -1.39 -6.12
CA ASP A 235 -4.84 -0.95 -7.39
C ASP A 235 -4.29 -2.20 -8.10
N LEU A 236 -5.05 -2.72 -9.06
CA LEU A 236 -4.79 -4.00 -9.73
C LEU A 236 -3.91 -3.76 -10.96
N CYS A 237 -2.61 -3.98 -10.83
CA CYS A 237 -1.68 -3.84 -11.94
C CYS A 237 -1.99 -4.86 -13.03
N TYR A 238 -1.99 -4.39 -14.27
CA TYR A 238 -2.07 -5.25 -15.44
C TYR A 238 -0.80 -6.10 -15.52
N ARG A 239 -0.94 -7.30 -16.09
CA ARG A 239 0.22 -8.10 -16.46
C ARG A 239 1.12 -7.28 -17.39
N GLY A 240 2.34 -7.02 -16.94
CA GLY A 240 3.38 -6.43 -17.78
C GLY A 240 3.78 -7.38 -18.90
N GLU A 241 3.89 -6.88 -20.14
CA GLU A 241 4.48 -7.64 -21.25
C GLU A 241 6.00 -7.43 -21.24
N GLY A 242 6.74 -8.28 -20.53
CA GLY A 242 8.20 -8.16 -20.43
C GLY A 242 8.81 -8.99 -19.31
N GLY A 243 10.14 -9.01 -19.24
CA GLY A 243 10.85 -9.43 -18.04
C GLY A 243 10.74 -8.36 -16.93
N PRO A 244 11.41 -8.56 -15.79
CA PRO A 244 11.38 -7.61 -14.69
C PRO A 244 11.81 -6.21 -15.12
N ASN A 245 11.08 -5.18 -14.69
CA ASN A 245 11.39 -3.78 -14.98
C ASN A 245 12.04 -3.06 -13.77
N ASP A 246 12.49 -1.83 -13.96
CA ASP A 246 13.20 -1.04 -12.95
C ASP A 246 12.32 -0.70 -11.72
N TRP A 247 11.00 -0.82 -11.85
CA TRP A 247 10.06 -0.72 -10.73
C TRP A 247 10.14 -1.96 -9.83
N GLU A 248 10.17 -3.15 -10.45
CA GLU A 248 10.26 -4.43 -9.73
C GLU A 248 11.57 -4.61 -8.95
N THR A 249 12.61 -3.89 -9.35
CA THR A 249 13.92 -3.86 -8.68
C THR A 249 14.10 -2.67 -7.73
N GLY A 250 13.22 -1.67 -7.84
CA GLY A 250 13.33 -0.39 -7.12
C GLY A 250 14.43 0.55 -7.65
N GLU A 251 15.15 0.16 -8.70
CA GLU A 251 16.30 0.91 -9.24
C GLU A 251 15.93 2.34 -9.61
N TRP A 252 14.78 2.51 -10.26
CA TRP A 252 14.33 3.81 -10.73
C TRP A 252 14.12 4.82 -9.59
N LEU A 253 13.56 4.37 -8.45
CA LEU A 253 13.34 5.22 -7.28
C LEU A 253 14.67 5.65 -6.63
N VAL A 254 15.63 4.72 -6.55
CA VAL A 254 16.93 4.99 -5.93
C VAL A 254 17.77 5.91 -6.80
N THR A 255 17.85 5.63 -8.10
CA THR A 255 18.77 6.32 -9.03
C THR A 255 18.23 7.66 -9.51
N GLU A 256 16.92 7.80 -9.72
CA GLU A 256 16.32 9.04 -10.24
C GLU A 256 15.59 9.86 -9.16
N GLY A 257 14.89 9.20 -8.23
CA GLY A 257 14.11 9.87 -7.18
C GLY A 257 14.98 10.42 -6.06
N GLY A 258 15.96 9.62 -5.65
CA GLY A 258 16.92 9.97 -4.62
C GLY A 258 16.33 9.93 -3.20
N ARG A 259 17.18 9.51 -2.26
CA ARG A 259 16.79 9.28 -0.87
C ARG A 259 16.37 10.56 -0.15
N ILE A 260 15.34 10.47 0.68
CA ILE A 260 14.93 11.52 1.62
C ILE A 260 15.76 11.34 2.90
N ARG A 261 16.35 12.42 3.40
CA ARG A 261 17.23 12.45 4.58
C ARG A 261 16.80 13.56 5.53
#